data_AF-A0ABD6DV30-F1
#
_entry.id   AF-A0ABD6DV30-F1
#
_cell.length_a   1.000
_cell.length_b   1.000
_cell.length_c   1.000
_cell.angle_alpha   90.00
_cell.angle_beta   90.00
_cell.angle_gamma   90.00
#
_symmetry.space_group_name_H-M   'P 1'
#
loop_
_entity.id
_entity.type
_entity.pdbx_description
1 polymer ?
#
loop_
_entity_poly.entity_id
_entity_poly.type
_entity_poly.pdbx_seq_one_letter_code
_entity_poly.pdbx_strand_id
1 'polypeptide(L)' 'MSDHTGTTALVAALRDRRRNLGAAGFVIAVLGVAMVVDTRIGYYTASLFVFVTWMVWFVLVAIEWIKRAEF' A
#
# COMPACT_ATOMS: atom_id res chain seq x y z
N MET A 1 -14.43 -8.15 -25.52
CA MET A 1 -14.62 -9.04 -24.37
C MET A 1 -13.40 -9.05 -23.43
N SER A 2 -12.56 -7.99 -23.48
CA SER A 2 -11.23 -7.94 -22.86
C SER A 2 -11.16 -7.07 -21.60
N ASP A 3 -12.03 -6.06 -21.47
CA ASP A 3 -12.03 -5.15 -20.31
C ASP A 3 -12.39 -5.84 -18.97
N HIS A 4 -13.25 -6.87 -19.02
CA HIS A 4 -13.65 -7.61 -17.82
C HIS A 4 -12.50 -8.42 -17.22
N THR A 5 -11.53 -8.86 -18.02
CA THR A 5 -10.36 -9.60 -17.54
C THR A 5 -9.40 -8.70 -16.76
N GLY A 6 -9.19 -7.47 -17.23
CA GLY A 6 -8.31 -6.50 -16.56
C GLY A 6 -8.84 -6.03 -15.21
N THR A 7 -10.15 -5.73 -15.11
CA THR A 7 -10.77 -5.29 -13.85
C THR A 7 -10.88 -6.43 -12.83
N THR A 8 -11.19 -7.65 -13.26
CA THR A 8 -11.25 -8.81 -12.35
C THR A 8 -9.87 -9.18 -11.80
N ALA A 9 -8.82 -9.12 -12.62
CA ALA A 9 -7.43 -9.29 -12.19
C ALA A 9 -7.02 -8.23 -11.16
N LEU A 10 -7.43 -6.97 -11.36
CA LEU A 10 -7.15 -5.89 -10.42
C LEU A 10 -7.85 -6.09 -9.07
N VAL A 11 -9.14 -6.43 -9.07
CA VAL A 11 -9.89 -6.72 -7.84
C VAL A 11 -9.24 -7.87 -7.08
N ALA A 12 -8.79 -8.91 -7.79
CA ALA A 12 -8.10 -10.03 -7.17
C ALA A 12 -6.74 -9.62 -6.57
N ALA A 13 -5.97 -8.78 -7.29
CA ALA A 13 -4.72 -8.23 -6.79
C ALA A 13 -4.90 -7.35 -5.55
N LEU A 14 -5.98 -6.56 -5.49
CA LEU A 14 -6.32 -5.71 -4.34
C LEU A 14 -6.81 -6.51 -3.11
N ARG A 15 -7.31 -7.73 -3.32
CA ARG A 15 -7.88 -8.57 -2.25
C ARG A 15 -6.84 -9.24 -1.36
N ASP A 16 -5.54 -9.03 -1.61
CA ASP A 16 -4.49 -9.53 -0.72
C ASP A 16 -4.55 -8.85 0.66
N ARG A 17 -5.25 -9.53 1.57
CA ARG A 17 -5.50 -9.05 2.93
C ARG A 17 -4.22 -8.97 3.76
N ARG A 18 -3.22 -9.81 3.50
CA ARG A 18 -1.94 -9.78 4.23
C ARG A 18 -1.16 -8.52 3.88
N ARG A 19 -1.05 -8.20 2.58
CA ARG A 19 -0.37 -6.99 2.13
C ARG A 19 -1.07 -5.72 2.63
N ASN A 20 -2.40 -5.69 2.57
CA ASN A 20 -3.19 -4.53 3.02
C ASN A 20 -3.07 -4.33 4.53
N LEU A 21 -3.19 -5.39 5.33
CA LEU A 21 -3.05 -5.30 6.79
C LEU A 21 -1.61 -4.96 7.21
N GLY A 22 -0.60 -5.49 6.50
CA GLY A 22 0.80 -5.15 6.75
C GLY A 22 1.09 -3.68 6.49
N ALA A 23 0.64 -3.15 5.34
CA ALA A 23 0.81 -1.74 5.01
C ALA A 23 0.04 -0.82 5.98
N ALA A 24 -1.21 -1.16 6.31
CA ALA A 24 -2.02 -0.40 7.26
C ALA A 24 -1.41 -0.42 8.67
N GLY A 25 -0.98 -1.59 9.14
CA GLY A 25 -0.34 -1.74 10.45
C GLY A 25 0.95 -0.94 10.55
N PHE A 26 1.78 -0.96 9.51
CA PHE A 26 3.00 -0.14 9.47
C PHE A 26 2.69 1.36 9.52
N VAL A 27 1.73 1.84 8.73
CA VAL A 27 1.30 3.25 8.73
C VAL A 27 0.80 3.66 10.11
N ILE A 28 -0.05 2.85 10.75
CA ILE A 28 -0.57 3.12 12.10
C ILE A 28 0.57 3.17 13.11
N ALA A 29 1.53 2.24 13.06
CA ALA A 29 2.67 2.23 13.98
C ALA A 29 3.53 3.48 13.82
N VAL A 30 3.86 3.87 12.59
CA VAL A 30 4.67 5.07 12.29
C VAL A 30 3.97 6.34 12.76
N LEU A 31 2.68 6.48 12.49
CA LEU A 31 1.90 7.65 12.94
C LEU A 31 1.76 7.68 14.46
N GLY A 32 1.57 6.53 15.11
CA GLY A 32 1.53 6.41 16.56
C GLY A 32 2.84 6.87 17.20
N VAL A 33 3.99 6.45 16.66
CA VAL A 33 5.31 6.93 17.12
C VAL A 33 5.44 8.44 16.92
N ALA A 34 5.01 8.98 15.79
CA ALA A 34 5.06 10.42 15.54
C ALA A 34 4.24 11.22 16.55
N MET A 35 3.04 10.74 16.90
CA MET A 35 2.19 11.35 17.93
C MET A 35 2.82 11.32 19.32
N VAL A 36 3.52 10.23 19.68
CA VAL A 36 4.21 10.13 20.97
C VAL A 36 5.42 11.07 21.04
N VAL A 37 6.13 11.23 19.92
CA VAL A 37 7.31 12.12 19.84
C VAL A 37 6.91 13.60 19.80
N ASP A 38 5.76 13.93 19.20
CA ASP A 38 5.17 15.28 19.11
C ASP A 38 6.16 16.38 18.66
N THR A 39 6.99 16.08 17.67
CA THR A 39 7.89 17.05 17.04
C THR A 39 7.56 17.26 15.58
N ARG A 40 7.80 18.48 15.10
CA ARG A 40 7.62 18.82 13.68
C ARG A 40 8.44 17.90 12.76
N ILE A 41 9.68 17.58 13.15
CA ILE A 41 10.54 16.64 12.44
C ILE A 41 9.92 15.23 12.43
N GLY A 42 9.42 14.76 13.59
CA GLY A 42 8.74 13.47 13.71
C GLY A 42 7.57 13.32 12.73
N TYR A 43 6.72 14.35 12.61
CA TYR A 43 5.61 14.32 11.66
C TYR A 43 6.06 14.32 10.18
N TYR A 44 7.10 15.08 9.83
CA TYR A 44 7.64 15.06 8.46
C TYR A 44 8.23 13.70 8.12
N THR A 45 9.05 13.14 9.01
CA THR A 45 9.66 11.82 8.83
C THR A 45 8.58 10.73 8.75
N ALA A 46 7.57 10.77 9.62
CA ALA A 46 6.45 9.84 9.56
C ALA A 46 5.66 9.94 8.25
N SER A 47 5.40 11.15 7.77
CA SER A 47 4.73 11.37 6.48
C SER A 47 5.54 10.79 5.32
N LEU A 48 6.88 10.91 5.34
CA LEU A 48 7.75 10.30 4.34
C LEU A 48 7.67 8.77 4.39
N PHE A 49 7.69 8.16 5.57
CA PHE A 49 7.54 6.72 5.71
C PHE A 49 6.18 6.23 5.22
N VAL A 50 5.09 6.91 5.59
CA VAL A 50 3.74 6.61 5.10
C VAL A 50 3.69 6.67 3.58
N PHE A 51 4.28 7.71 2.98
CA PHE A 51 4.36 7.85 1.53
C PHE A 51 5.12 6.69 0.88
N VAL A 52 6.29 6.33 1.40
CA VAL A 52 7.10 5.21 0.88
C VAL A 52 6.33 3.90 1.00
N THR A 53 5.66 3.64 2.12
CA THR A 53 4.82 2.45 2.31
C THR A 53 3.71 2.39 1.27
N TRP A 54 3.08 3.52 0.97
CA TRP A 54 2.06 3.61 -0.08
C TRP A 54 2.63 3.28 -1.46
N MET A 55 3.81 3.82 -1.80
CA MET A 55 4.49 3.52 -3.07
C MET A 55 4.84 2.03 -3.18
N VAL A 56 5.41 1.43 -2.14
CA VAL A 56 5.73 0.00 -2.13
C VAL A 56 4.47 -0.85 -2.27
N TRP A 57 3.42 -0.53 -1.50
CA TRP A 57 2.14 -1.23 -1.61
C TRP A 57 1.57 -1.14 -3.02
N PHE A 58 1.54 0.06 -3.61
CA PHE A 58 1.04 0.30 -4.96
C PHE A 58 1.82 -0.49 -6.02
N VAL A 59 3.16 -0.48 -5.95
CA VAL A 59 4.01 -1.24 -6.88
C VAL A 59 3.74 -2.73 -6.77
N LEU A 60 3.59 -3.27 -5.55
CA LEU A 60 3.26 -4.69 -5.36
C LEU A 60 1.86 -5.04 -5.90
N VAL A 61 0.88 -4.15 -5.76
CA VAL A 61 -0.45 -4.31 -6.39
C VAL A 61 -0.30 -4.36 -7.90
N ALA A 62 0.45 -3.42 -8.49
CA ALA A 62 0.64 -3.33 -9.93
C ALA A 62 1.35 -4.56 -10.49
N ILE A 63 2.41 -5.04 -9.83
CA ILE A 63 3.09 -6.29 -10.20
C ILE A 63 2.11 -7.47 -10.17
N GLU A 64 1.32 -7.59 -9.12
CA GLU A 64 0.36 -8.70 -8.99
C GLU A 64 -0.76 -8.60 -10.02
N TRP A 65 -1.21 -7.39 -10.34
CA TRP A 65 -2.19 -7.15 -11.38
C TRP A 65 -1.64 -7.54 -12.76
N ILE A 66 -0.43 -7.09 -13.12
CA ILE A 66 0.22 -7.43 -14.39
C ILE A 66 0.47 -8.93 -14.50
N LYS A 67 0.83 -9.62 -13.40
CA LYS A 67 0.99 -11.08 -13.38
C LYS A 67 -0.32 -11.84 -13.65
N ARG A 68 -1.46 -11.27 -13.28
CA ARG A 68 -2.80 -11.90 -13.41
C ARG A 68 -3.53 -11.48 -14.67
N ALA A 69 -3.25 -10.30 -15.19
CA ALA A 69 -3.66 -9.88 -16.50
C ALA A 69 -2.80 -10.68 -17.50
N GLU A 70 -3.31 -11.84 -17.93
CA GLU A 70 -2.73 -12.59 -19.04
C GLU A 70 -2.67 -11.64 -20.26
N PHE A 71 -1.48 -11.12 -20.57
CA PHE A 71 -1.19 -10.35 -21.78
C PHE A 71 -0.63 -11.25 -22.87
#